data_AF-A0A2G8JIP0-F1
#
_entry.id   AF-A0A2G8JIP0-F1
#
_cell.length_a   1.000
_cell.length_b   1.000
_cell.length_c   1.000
_cell.angle_alpha   90.00
_cell.angle_beta   90.00
_cell.angle_gamma   90.00
#
_symmetry.space_group_name_H-M   'P 1'
#
loop_
_entity.id
_entity.type
_entity.pdbx_description
1 polymer ?
#
loop_
_entity_poly.entity_id
_entity_poly.type
_entity_poly.pdbx_seq_one_letter_code
_entity_poly.pdbx_strand_id
1 'polypeptide(L)'
;MSSKGDPMNAWSIYDHIDEYRGKVALKERDHRAYYESSQFKKKQNDLTIRSLRDKNKEKRVSLAQKTLEGDERVIISALSDEKETQLALRRKTAETAVEELDQKSCELAKQLNLLRYEREQKEQKVKELDVCFNRMKDLADQSTEKHEKFDRQTQRVIENNLDKAKIKYETAKKIQKSYQAIVKCLEEERLTLPKKLRALERSLDEQRAELQELIEINKDAHIKRDTAKAEQTQLEQKMIEAKRFRDRHLTRMKKQAEKQKDLQEKIERRARATIQQDDPFQDGQQPSRMDEEEWIKVTTFDEALRRIKDATGVSSVEEIEVRFLNQDHTYDHLSLQKKTAEKTCKYLKDQKEQLQKQYEAMKYSGESRMSQGEQMLERMKDHFDKDKERLELNTASLDRSHRLLVSMKEGSNHLYETLKEIKLTLPLRNTAPSDDPVDVLNVCENKIVHLMNQANLKDAASVTDVKKCPEFREYMESHISADNLRVNLDQPDQYDSDGFGYDSQDNEEMMTNADIKKQGQQLMDFKRNKRRTKKRKS
;
A
#
# COMPACT_ATOMS: atom_id res chain seq x y z
N MET A 1 -180.89 28.20 -16.18
CA MET A 1 -182.32 27.99 -15.85
C MET A 1 -182.41 26.70 -15.07
N SER A 2 -183.17 26.49 -14.01
CA SER A 2 -184.02 27.33 -13.16
C SER A 2 -184.39 26.45 -11.96
N SER A 3 -184.46 27.05 -10.77
CA SER A 3 -185.42 26.81 -9.68
C SER A 3 -186.19 25.47 -9.59
N LYS A 4 -186.10 24.78 -8.44
CA LYS A 4 -187.14 24.72 -7.38
C LYS A 4 -186.97 23.52 -6.44
N GLY A 5 -187.16 23.78 -5.14
CA GLY A 5 -187.93 22.92 -4.22
C GLY A 5 -187.14 22.06 -3.24
N ASP A 6 -187.16 22.44 -1.95
CA ASP A 6 -186.87 21.59 -0.78
C ASP A 6 -187.69 20.28 -0.80
N PRO A 7 -187.17 19.22 -0.15
CA PRO A 7 -187.71 18.89 1.17
C PRO A 7 -186.67 18.47 2.23
N MET A 8 -187.13 18.62 3.46
CA MET A 8 -186.52 18.39 4.76
C MET A 8 -186.46 16.89 5.16
N ASN A 9 -185.46 16.53 5.96
CA ASN A 9 -185.52 15.60 7.12
C ASN A 9 -184.96 14.14 7.03
N ALA A 10 -184.25 13.78 8.12
CA ALA A 10 -183.88 12.45 8.66
C ALA A 10 -182.52 11.78 8.29
N TRP A 11 -181.40 12.30 8.82
CA TRP A 11 -180.29 11.44 9.28
C TRP A 11 -180.62 10.94 10.70
N SER A 12 -180.51 9.64 10.93
CA SER A 12 -180.83 9.02 12.22
C SER A 12 -179.68 9.22 13.22
N ILE A 13 -180.01 9.30 14.51
CA ILE A 13 -179.03 9.31 15.62
C ILE A 13 -178.07 8.11 15.53
N TYR A 14 -178.53 6.98 14.97
CA TYR A 14 -177.72 5.78 14.78
C TYR A 14 -176.54 5.98 13.81
N ASP A 15 -176.71 6.73 12.72
CA ASP A 15 -175.65 6.96 11.74
C ASP A 15 -174.52 7.83 12.31
N HIS A 16 -174.87 8.82 13.15
CA HIS A 16 -173.88 9.61 13.89
C HIS A 16 -173.13 8.75 14.92
N ILE A 17 -173.81 7.83 15.61
CA ILE A 17 -173.18 6.93 16.59
C ILE A 17 -172.15 6.02 15.91
N ASP A 18 -172.46 5.46 14.73
CA ASP A 18 -171.51 4.59 14.01
C ASP A 18 -170.32 5.37 13.43
N GLU A 19 -170.49 6.61 12.99
CA GLU A 19 -169.36 7.48 12.61
C GLU A 19 -168.45 7.79 13.82
N TYR A 20 -169.04 8.11 14.99
CA TYR A 20 -168.26 8.33 16.22
C TYR A 20 -167.56 7.05 16.69
N ARG A 21 -168.19 5.88 16.58
CA ARG A 21 -167.56 4.58 16.86
C ARG A 21 -166.39 4.30 15.91
N GLY A 22 -166.55 4.60 14.62
CA GLY A 22 -165.46 4.50 13.64
C GLY A 22 -164.29 5.43 13.96
N LYS A 23 -164.56 6.69 14.35
CA LYS A 23 -163.53 7.64 14.77
C LYS A 23 -162.82 7.22 16.06
N VAL A 24 -163.54 6.65 17.03
CA VAL A 24 -162.95 6.12 18.27
C VAL A 24 -162.06 4.91 17.97
N ALA A 25 -162.53 3.95 17.16
CA ALA A 25 -161.74 2.78 16.78
C ALA A 25 -160.46 3.14 16.01
N LEU A 26 -160.52 4.17 15.13
CA LEU A 26 -159.34 4.69 14.44
C LEU A 26 -158.36 5.35 15.40
N LYS A 27 -158.84 6.20 16.32
CA LYS A 27 -158.00 6.79 17.37
C LYS A 27 -157.36 5.73 18.28
N GLU A 28 -158.08 4.68 18.63
CA GLU A 28 -157.54 3.57 19.42
C GLU A 28 -156.47 2.79 18.65
N ARG A 29 -156.67 2.55 17.36
CA ARG A 29 -155.65 1.95 16.48
C ARG A 29 -154.41 2.82 16.34
N ASP A 30 -154.57 4.13 16.15
CA ASP A 30 -153.46 5.07 16.09
C ASP A 30 -152.73 5.14 17.43
N HIS A 31 -153.44 5.27 18.55
CA HIS A 31 -152.84 5.23 19.89
C HIS A 31 -152.06 3.94 20.13
N ARG A 32 -152.58 2.80 19.66
CA ARG A 32 -151.89 1.51 19.74
C ARG A 32 -150.65 1.46 18.84
N ALA A 33 -150.73 1.92 17.60
CA ALA A 33 -149.58 2.00 16.69
C ALA A 33 -148.50 2.97 17.20
N TYR A 34 -148.89 4.12 17.77
CA TYR A 34 -147.97 5.06 18.42
C TYR A 34 -147.32 4.46 19.67
N TYR A 35 -148.08 3.74 20.49
CA TYR A 35 -147.55 3.07 21.67
C TYR A 35 -146.57 1.96 21.30
N GLU A 36 -146.92 1.12 20.33
CA GLU A 36 -146.05 0.05 19.82
C GLU A 36 -144.79 0.61 19.16
N SER A 37 -144.91 1.68 18.36
CA SER A 37 -143.75 2.40 17.77
C SER A 37 -142.87 3.03 18.86
N SER A 38 -143.45 3.62 19.90
CA SER A 38 -142.73 4.18 21.04
C SER A 38 -142.01 3.11 21.85
N GLN A 39 -142.66 1.97 22.12
CA GLN A 39 -142.03 0.84 22.80
C GLN A 39 -140.92 0.20 21.97
N PHE A 40 -141.11 0.09 20.65
CA PHE A 40 -140.07 -0.37 19.74
C PHE A 40 -138.87 0.59 19.73
N LYS A 41 -139.10 1.91 19.66
CA LYS A 41 -138.05 2.93 19.77
C LYS A 41 -137.35 2.89 21.13
N LYS A 42 -138.07 2.67 22.24
CA LYS A 42 -137.47 2.49 23.57
C LYS A 42 -136.55 1.27 23.60
N LYS A 43 -136.99 0.12 23.09
CA LYS A 43 -136.15 -1.08 22.97
C LYS A 43 -134.93 -0.85 22.07
N GLN A 44 -135.10 -0.15 20.95
CA GLN A 44 -133.99 0.21 20.07
C GLN A 44 -132.99 1.15 20.77
N ASN A 45 -133.50 2.13 21.53
CA ASN A 45 -132.67 3.03 22.35
C ASN A 45 -131.96 2.29 23.48
N ASP A 46 -132.60 1.32 24.14
CA ASP A 46 -131.97 0.50 25.17
C ASP A 46 -130.83 -0.36 24.59
N LEU A 47 -131.02 -0.90 23.38
CA LEU A 47 -129.98 -1.63 22.65
C LEU A 47 -128.82 -0.71 22.25
N THR A 48 -129.09 0.50 21.77
CA THR A 48 -128.01 1.47 21.44
C THR A 48 -127.27 1.94 22.69
N ILE A 49 -127.96 2.19 23.81
CA ILE A 49 -127.34 2.53 25.10
C ILE A 49 -126.42 1.39 25.56
N ARG A 50 -126.86 0.12 25.47
CA ARG A 50 -126.00 -1.03 25.80
C ARG A 50 -124.76 -1.07 24.90
N SER A 51 -124.92 -0.96 23.59
CA SER A 51 -123.79 -0.93 22.65
C SER A 51 -122.81 0.22 22.95
N LEU A 52 -123.32 1.41 23.28
CA LEU A 52 -122.48 2.56 23.64
C LEU A 52 -121.74 2.34 24.97
N ARG A 53 -122.36 1.70 25.96
CA ARG A 53 -121.71 1.34 27.23
C ARG A 53 -120.61 0.31 27.02
N ASP A 54 -120.84 -0.71 26.19
CA ASP A 54 -119.82 -1.70 25.85
C ASP A 54 -118.62 -1.07 25.15
N LYS A 55 -118.87 -0.20 24.16
CA LYS A 55 -117.81 0.58 23.49
C LYS A 55 -117.06 1.51 24.45
N ASN A 56 -117.73 2.09 25.44
CA ASN A 56 -117.08 2.94 26.44
C ASN A 56 -116.18 2.10 27.36
N LYS A 57 -116.64 0.91 27.77
CA LYS A 57 -115.84 -0.05 28.55
C LYS A 57 -114.61 -0.50 27.75
N GLU A 58 -114.78 -0.84 26.48
CA GLU A 58 -113.67 -1.21 25.58
C GLU A 58 -112.66 -0.07 25.43
N LYS A 59 -113.11 1.16 25.22
CA LYS A 59 -112.23 2.34 25.16
C LYS A 59 -111.49 2.59 26.46
N ARG A 60 -112.11 2.39 27.63
CA ARG A 60 -111.45 2.50 28.93
C ARG A 60 -110.38 1.44 29.13
N VAL A 61 -110.65 0.20 28.73
CA VAL A 61 -109.66 -0.89 28.77
C VAL A 61 -108.50 -0.58 27.81
N SER A 62 -108.78 -0.13 26.59
CA SER A 62 -107.75 0.28 25.63
C SER A 62 -106.90 1.46 26.14
N LEU A 63 -107.51 2.43 26.84
CA LEU A 63 -106.79 3.54 27.46
C LEU A 63 -105.91 3.07 28.63
N ALA A 64 -106.43 2.19 29.48
CA ALA A 64 -105.67 1.59 30.58
C ALA A 64 -104.47 0.78 30.05
N GLN A 65 -104.66 0.01 28.98
CA GLN A 65 -103.58 -0.72 28.33
C GLN A 65 -102.51 0.22 27.75
N LYS A 66 -102.94 1.29 27.07
CA LYS A 66 -102.00 2.29 26.50
C LYS A 66 -101.25 3.10 27.55
N THR A 67 -101.82 3.30 28.73
CA THR A 67 -101.16 4.02 29.83
C THR A 67 -100.19 3.12 30.60
N LEU A 68 -100.51 1.83 30.76
CA LEU A 68 -99.56 0.85 31.33
C LEU A 68 -98.38 0.56 30.40
N GLU A 69 -98.61 0.47 29.08
CA GLU A 69 -97.56 0.21 28.09
C GLU A 69 -96.91 1.50 27.55
N GLY A 70 -97.34 2.67 28.01
CA GLY A 70 -96.88 3.97 27.51
C GLY A 70 -95.38 4.16 27.74
N ASP A 71 -94.93 3.90 28.97
CA ASP A 71 -93.52 4.03 29.36
C ASP A 71 -92.63 3.02 28.62
N GLU A 72 -93.09 1.77 28.47
CA GLU A 72 -92.36 0.74 27.72
C GLU A 72 -92.17 1.14 26.24
N ARG A 73 -93.20 1.74 25.61
CA ARG A 73 -93.12 2.20 24.22
C ARG A 73 -92.17 3.37 24.04
N VAL A 74 -92.17 4.33 24.97
CA VAL A 74 -91.26 5.47 24.94
C VAL A 74 -89.81 5.00 25.06
N ILE A 75 -89.52 4.11 26.01
CA ILE A 75 -88.17 3.53 26.18
C ILE A 75 -87.72 2.76 24.93
N ILE A 76 -88.61 1.96 24.33
CA ILE A 76 -88.30 1.22 23.10
C ILE A 76 -87.99 2.17 21.93
N SER A 77 -88.74 3.27 21.80
CA SER A 77 -88.56 4.24 20.72
C SER A 77 -87.32 5.11 20.87
N ALA A 78 -86.95 5.47 22.10
CA ALA A 78 -85.80 6.32 22.38
C ALA A 78 -84.46 5.55 22.35
N LEU A 79 -84.48 4.26 22.71
CA LEU A 79 -83.30 3.38 22.75
C LEU A 79 -83.30 2.37 21.59
N SER A 80 -83.62 2.81 20.37
CA SER A 80 -83.63 1.92 19.19
C SER A 80 -82.26 1.34 18.86
N ASP A 81 -81.20 2.09 19.17
CA ASP A 81 -79.84 1.80 18.71
C ASP A 81 -79.07 0.94 19.72
N GLU A 82 -79.45 0.98 21.01
CA GLU A 82 -78.81 0.24 22.09
C GLU A 82 -79.75 -0.83 22.67
N LYS A 83 -79.76 -2.01 22.04
CA LYS A 83 -80.64 -3.13 22.43
C LYS A 83 -80.40 -3.63 23.87
N GLU A 84 -79.16 -3.55 24.36
CA GLU A 84 -78.82 -4.03 25.71
C GLU A 84 -79.34 -3.09 26.82
N THR A 85 -79.22 -1.77 26.63
CA THR A 85 -79.75 -0.77 27.57
C THR A 85 -81.28 -0.74 27.50
N GLN A 86 -81.85 -0.91 26.30
CA GLN A 86 -83.28 -1.08 26.07
C GLN A 86 -83.86 -2.27 26.86
N LEU A 87 -83.23 -3.45 26.80
CA LEU A 87 -83.69 -4.66 27.51
C LEU A 87 -83.62 -4.50 29.03
N ALA A 88 -82.61 -3.80 29.56
CA ALA A 88 -82.44 -3.55 30.98
C ALA A 88 -83.47 -2.55 31.56
N LEU A 89 -83.94 -1.61 30.73
CA LEU A 89 -84.85 -0.52 31.13
C LEU A 89 -86.33 -0.81 30.83
N ARG A 90 -86.63 -1.88 30.08
CA ARG A 90 -87.98 -2.24 29.58
C ARG A 90 -89.07 -2.36 30.64
N ARG A 91 -88.73 -2.67 31.90
CA ARG A 91 -89.69 -2.86 33.01
C ARG A 91 -89.71 -1.70 34.00
N LYS A 92 -88.97 -0.62 33.71
CA LYS A 92 -88.83 0.55 34.57
C LYS A 92 -89.68 1.71 34.05
N THR A 93 -89.96 2.68 34.91
CA THR A 93 -90.63 3.92 34.50
C THR A 93 -89.66 4.78 33.68
N ALA A 94 -90.19 5.64 32.82
CA ALA A 94 -89.36 6.52 31.98
C ALA A 94 -88.41 7.41 32.81
N GLU A 95 -88.86 7.90 33.97
CA GLU A 95 -88.04 8.75 34.86
C GLU A 95 -86.83 8.02 35.44
N THR A 96 -87.03 6.80 35.95
CA THR A 96 -85.93 5.97 36.48
C THR A 96 -84.95 5.53 35.40
N ALA A 97 -85.42 5.36 34.16
CA ALA A 97 -84.56 5.08 33.01
C ALA A 97 -83.66 6.27 32.65
N VAL A 98 -84.15 7.51 32.75
CA VAL A 98 -83.34 8.72 32.57
C VAL A 98 -82.27 8.82 33.65
N GLU A 99 -82.64 8.62 34.92
CA GLU A 99 -81.67 8.68 36.03
C GLU A 99 -80.52 7.67 35.89
N GLU A 100 -80.81 6.43 35.46
CA GLU A 100 -79.76 5.41 35.25
C GLU A 100 -78.87 5.72 34.05
N LEU A 101 -79.42 6.29 32.97
CA LEU A 101 -78.63 6.71 31.81
C LEU A 101 -77.76 7.93 32.14
N ASP A 102 -78.28 8.87 32.94
CA ASP A 102 -77.53 10.03 33.42
C ASP A 102 -76.39 9.61 34.36
N GLN A 103 -76.62 8.63 35.24
CA GLN A 103 -75.57 8.04 36.07
C GLN A 103 -74.47 7.40 35.23
N LYS A 104 -74.83 6.58 34.23
CA LYS A 104 -73.87 5.98 33.30
C LYS A 104 -73.09 7.03 32.51
N SER A 105 -73.76 8.08 32.04
CA SER A 105 -73.12 9.21 31.37
C SER A 105 -72.10 9.91 32.28
N CYS A 106 -72.45 10.11 33.56
CA CYS A 106 -71.54 10.66 34.56
C CYS A 106 -70.35 9.74 34.86
N GLU A 107 -70.55 8.42 34.92
CA GLU A 107 -69.48 7.44 35.09
C GLU A 107 -68.51 7.43 33.90
N LEU A 108 -69.04 7.42 32.67
CA LEU A 108 -68.25 7.53 31.45
C LEU A 108 -67.47 8.84 31.39
N ALA A 109 -68.10 9.96 31.78
CA ALA A 109 -67.42 11.25 31.86
C ALA A 109 -66.26 11.24 32.88
N LYS A 110 -66.46 10.61 34.04
CA LYS A 110 -65.39 10.43 35.05
C LYS A 110 -64.25 9.56 34.53
N GLN A 111 -64.56 8.43 33.87
CA GLN A 111 -63.56 7.56 33.25
C GLN A 111 -62.77 8.30 32.16
N LEU A 112 -63.45 9.08 31.33
CA LEU A 112 -62.84 9.88 30.29
C LEU A 112 -61.91 10.96 30.88
N ASN A 113 -62.33 11.63 31.96
CA ASN A 113 -61.49 12.61 32.66
C ASN A 113 -60.24 11.96 33.27
N LEU A 114 -60.37 10.77 33.86
CA LEU A 114 -59.22 10.00 34.36
C LEU A 114 -58.25 9.65 33.24
N LEU A 115 -58.74 9.12 32.11
CA LEU A 115 -57.91 8.79 30.95
C LEU A 115 -57.22 10.03 30.34
N ARG A 116 -57.91 11.18 30.32
CA ARG A 116 -57.31 12.45 29.89
C ARG A 116 -56.18 12.88 30.81
N TYR A 117 -56.37 12.78 32.12
CA TYR A 117 -55.33 13.09 33.10
C TYR A 117 -54.12 12.16 32.94
N GLU A 118 -54.34 10.84 32.81
CA GLU A 118 -53.26 9.87 32.59
C GLU A 118 -52.48 10.15 31.29
N ARG A 119 -53.20 10.50 30.20
CA ARG A 119 -52.59 10.89 28.94
C ARG A 119 -51.69 12.12 29.14
N GLU A 120 -52.20 13.15 29.82
CA GLU A 120 -51.45 14.39 30.05
C GLU A 120 -50.20 14.15 30.88
N GLN A 121 -50.28 13.31 31.93
CA GLN A 121 -49.13 12.90 32.73
C GLN A 121 -48.07 12.17 31.88
N LYS A 122 -48.50 11.25 31.02
CA LYS A 122 -47.59 10.54 30.10
C LYS A 122 -46.96 11.50 29.09
N GLU A 123 -47.72 12.44 28.52
CA GLU A 123 -47.20 13.44 27.60
C GLU A 123 -46.17 14.37 28.27
N GLN A 124 -46.42 14.79 29.51
CA GLN A 124 -45.44 15.56 30.30
C GLN A 124 -44.16 14.75 30.51
N LYS A 125 -44.29 13.47 30.88
CA LYS A 125 -43.12 12.59 31.08
C LYS A 125 -42.31 12.40 29.80
N VAL A 126 -42.97 12.24 28.64
CA VAL A 126 -42.29 12.15 27.34
C VAL A 126 -41.52 13.44 27.05
N LYS A 127 -42.14 14.61 27.24
CA LYS A 127 -41.46 15.91 27.06
C LYS A 127 -40.24 16.06 27.97
N GLU A 128 -40.34 15.66 29.23
CA GLU A 128 -39.21 15.68 30.16
C GLU A 128 -38.07 14.77 29.69
N LEU A 129 -38.40 13.55 29.24
CA LEU A 129 -37.42 12.60 28.73
C LEU A 129 -36.76 13.10 27.44
N ASP A 130 -37.52 13.72 26.53
CA ASP A 130 -36.99 14.33 25.31
C ASP A 130 -36.01 15.47 25.63
N VAL A 131 -36.34 16.32 26.59
CA VAL A 131 -35.43 17.39 27.04
C VAL A 131 -34.15 16.81 27.65
N CYS A 132 -34.28 15.77 28.49
CA CYS A 132 -33.12 15.10 29.07
C CYS A 132 -32.25 14.42 27.99
N PHE A 133 -32.87 13.76 27.02
CA PHE A 133 -32.19 13.10 25.91
C PHE A 133 -31.42 14.11 25.06
N ASN A 134 -32.06 15.21 24.66
CA ASN A 134 -31.40 16.27 23.88
C ASN A 134 -30.22 16.87 24.64
N ARG A 135 -30.38 17.13 25.95
CA ARG A 135 -29.27 17.62 26.78
C ARG A 135 -28.10 16.64 26.85
N MET A 136 -28.38 15.34 26.98
CA MET A 136 -27.34 14.31 26.99
C MET A 136 -26.63 14.20 25.63
N LYS A 137 -27.39 14.33 24.53
CA LYS A 137 -26.85 14.36 23.17
C LYS A 137 -25.94 15.56 22.94
N ASP A 138 -26.36 16.76 23.31
CA ASP A 138 -25.56 17.97 23.18
C ASP A 138 -24.25 17.89 23.99
N LEU A 139 -24.29 17.30 25.19
CA LEU A 139 -23.10 17.07 26.01
C LEU A 139 -22.16 16.04 25.38
N ALA A 140 -22.71 14.96 24.80
CA ALA A 140 -21.93 13.95 24.09
C ALA A 140 -21.23 14.58 22.87
N ASP A 141 -21.97 15.30 22.03
CA ASP A 141 -21.45 15.93 20.80
C ASP A 141 -20.38 16.99 21.11
N GLN A 142 -20.56 17.79 22.17
CA GLN A 142 -19.54 18.76 22.60
C GLN A 142 -18.26 18.11 23.15
N SER A 143 -18.40 16.96 23.81
CA SER A 143 -17.26 16.24 24.36
C SER A 143 -16.42 15.59 23.25
N THR A 144 -17.07 14.91 22.29
CA THR A 144 -16.41 14.25 21.17
C THR A 144 -15.70 15.27 20.28
N GLU A 145 -16.33 16.38 19.92
CA GLU A 145 -15.69 17.41 19.10
C GLU A 145 -14.43 18.02 19.73
N LYS A 146 -14.44 18.24 21.05
CA LYS A 146 -13.28 18.80 21.77
C LYS A 146 -12.15 17.79 21.86
N HIS A 147 -12.46 16.52 22.15
CA HIS A 147 -11.48 15.44 22.16
C HIS A 147 -10.87 15.25 20.77
N GLU A 148 -11.67 15.17 19.71
CA GLU A 148 -11.17 15.03 18.35
C GLU A 148 -10.28 16.19 17.90
N LYS A 149 -10.60 17.43 18.29
CA LYS A 149 -9.75 18.60 17.99
C LYS A 149 -8.42 18.54 18.73
N PHE A 150 -8.43 18.17 20.01
CA PHE A 150 -7.22 18.02 20.81
C PHE A 150 -6.34 16.87 20.32
N ASP A 151 -6.95 15.73 19.99
CA ASP A 151 -6.26 14.56 19.44
C ASP A 151 -5.66 14.87 18.07
N ARG A 152 -6.38 15.60 17.21
CA ARG A 152 -5.84 16.05 15.92
C ARG A 152 -4.69 17.04 16.10
N GLN A 153 -4.75 17.91 17.09
CA GLN A 153 -3.66 18.85 17.38
C GLN A 153 -2.43 18.12 17.94
N THR A 154 -2.61 17.17 18.85
CA THR A 154 -1.51 16.36 19.38
C THR A 154 -0.89 15.48 18.31
N GLN A 155 -1.68 14.86 17.42
CA GLN A 155 -1.20 14.13 16.25
C GLN A 155 -0.29 15.01 15.37
N ARG A 156 -0.74 16.23 15.01
CA ARG A 156 0.08 17.17 14.21
C ARG A 156 1.38 17.56 14.91
N VAL A 157 1.38 17.71 16.23
CA VAL A 157 2.60 18.02 17.00
C VAL A 157 3.55 16.83 16.99
N ILE A 158 3.03 15.62 17.18
CA ILE A 158 3.82 14.38 17.18
C ILE A 158 4.42 14.14 15.79
N GLU A 159 3.64 14.32 14.71
CA GLU A 159 4.10 14.23 13.32
C GLU A 159 5.21 15.24 13.03
N ASN A 160 5.03 16.51 13.38
CA ASN A 160 6.06 17.54 13.21
C ASN A 160 7.33 17.22 14.01
N ASN A 161 7.19 16.68 15.22
CA ASN A 161 8.34 16.27 16.04
C ASN A 161 9.05 15.05 15.44
N LEU A 162 8.30 14.09 14.90
CA LEU A 162 8.83 12.93 14.19
C LEU A 162 9.63 13.36 12.96
N ASP A 163 9.09 14.26 12.14
CA ASP A 163 9.76 14.73 10.93
C ASP A 163 11.01 15.56 11.28
N LYS A 164 10.96 16.40 12.31
CA LYS A 164 12.16 17.06 12.86
C LYS A 164 13.20 16.05 13.32
N ALA A 165 12.80 14.97 14.00
CA ALA A 165 13.71 13.92 14.45
C ALA A 165 14.32 13.15 13.28
N LYS A 166 13.54 12.84 12.22
CA LYS A 166 14.04 12.23 10.99
C LYS A 166 15.08 13.10 10.29
N ILE A 167 14.80 14.40 10.13
CA ILE A 167 15.75 15.34 9.53
C ILE A 167 17.05 15.40 10.36
N LYS A 168 16.94 15.47 11.69
CA LYS A 168 18.11 15.43 12.59
C LYS A 168 18.90 14.13 12.46
N TYR A 169 18.21 12.99 12.35
CA TYR A 169 18.86 11.69 12.16
C TYR A 169 19.57 11.59 10.81
N GLU A 170 18.93 12.01 9.72
CA GLU A 170 19.54 11.98 8.39
C GLU A 170 20.73 12.92 8.28
N THR A 171 20.64 14.11 8.87
CA THR A 171 21.75 15.06 8.92
C THR A 171 22.90 14.51 9.76
N ALA A 172 22.62 13.94 10.93
CA ALA A 172 23.63 13.25 11.75
C ALA A 172 24.29 12.09 10.99
N LYS A 173 23.51 11.29 10.24
CA LYS A 173 24.03 10.19 9.41
C LYS A 173 24.92 10.70 8.27
N LYS A 174 24.57 11.82 7.63
CA LYS A 174 25.41 12.47 6.61
C LYS A 174 26.73 12.98 7.21
N ILE A 175 26.65 13.63 8.37
CA ILE A 175 27.83 14.10 9.13
C ILE A 175 28.72 12.91 9.53
N GLN A 176 28.14 11.83 10.05
CA GLN A 176 28.87 10.62 10.41
C GLN A 176 29.60 10.02 9.20
N LYS A 177 28.95 9.92 8.04
CA LYS A 177 29.58 9.44 6.80
C LYS A 177 30.75 10.33 6.38
N SER A 178 30.60 11.65 6.49
CA SER A 178 31.68 12.60 6.24
C SER A 178 32.86 12.37 7.19
N TYR A 179 32.63 12.26 8.49
CA TYR A 179 33.70 11.98 9.45
C TYR A 179 34.36 10.62 9.21
N GLN A 180 33.59 9.58 8.86
CA GLN A 180 34.14 8.29 8.48
C GLN A 180 35.03 8.38 7.24
N ALA A 181 34.65 9.17 6.23
CA ALA A 181 35.49 9.40 5.06
C ALA A 181 36.79 10.14 5.43
N ILE A 182 36.71 11.17 6.27
CA ILE A 182 37.89 11.89 6.77
C ILE A 182 38.83 10.93 7.52
N VAL A 183 38.30 10.10 8.41
CA VAL A 183 39.09 9.11 9.15
C VAL A 183 39.79 8.14 8.21
N LYS A 184 39.10 7.63 7.18
CA LYS A 184 39.72 6.75 6.17
C LYS A 184 40.86 7.45 5.43
N CYS A 185 40.67 8.69 4.99
CA CYS A 185 41.74 9.47 4.35
C CYS A 185 42.94 9.65 5.30
N LEU A 186 42.69 9.97 6.57
CA LEU A 186 43.75 10.10 7.57
C LEU A 186 44.46 8.76 7.86
N GLU A 187 43.75 7.65 7.84
CA GLU A 187 44.33 6.31 7.98
C GLU A 187 45.23 5.96 6.78
N GLU A 188 44.79 6.25 5.56
CA GLU A 188 45.58 6.11 4.33
C GLU A 188 46.82 7.00 4.36
N GLU A 189 46.68 8.26 4.78
CA GLU A 189 47.80 9.18 4.96
C GLU A 189 48.79 8.67 6.00
N ARG A 190 48.30 8.19 7.16
CA ARG A 190 49.13 7.60 8.21
C ARG A 190 49.95 6.42 7.69
N LEU A 191 49.40 5.61 6.79
CA LEU A 191 50.11 4.48 6.18
C LEU A 191 51.13 4.91 5.11
N THR A 192 50.88 6.01 4.41
CA THR A 192 51.75 6.49 3.31
C THR A 192 52.86 7.44 3.77
N LEU A 193 52.64 8.22 4.83
CA LEU A 193 53.60 9.18 5.39
C LEU A 193 54.96 8.53 5.74
N PRO A 194 55.04 7.37 6.41
CA PRO A 194 56.32 6.72 6.69
C PRO A 194 57.09 6.32 5.42
N LYS A 195 56.39 5.95 4.35
CA LYS A 195 57.05 5.63 3.06
C LYS A 195 57.64 6.88 2.42
N LYS A 196 56.90 7.99 2.45
CA LYS A 196 57.38 9.30 1.97
C LYS A 196 58.57 9.78 2.80
N LEU A 197 58.50 9.64 4.13
CA LEU A 197 59.59 10.00 5.03
C LEU A 197 60.85 9.19 4.73
N ARG A 198 60.74 7.85 4.63
CA ARG A 198 61.87 6.99 4.27
C ARG A 198 62.48 7.33 2.90
N ALA A 199 61.67 7.76 1.93
CA ALA A 199 62.17 8.18 0.63
C ALA A 199 62.98 9.49 0.73
N LEU A 200 62.50 10.45 1.53
CA LEU A 200 63.23 11.69 1.82
C LEU A 200 64.51 11.43 2.62
N GLU A 201 64.46 10.55 3.62
CA GLU A 201 65.64 10.14 4.41
C GLU A 201 66.71 9.51 3.51
N ARG A 202 66.33 8.60 2.60
CA ARG A 202 67.29 8.02 1.63
C ARG A 202 67.90 9.07 0.71
N SER A 203 67.09 9.97 0.17
CA SER A 203 67.60 11.04 -0.70
C SER A 203 68.55 11.97 0.05
N LEU A 204 68.29 12.24 1.32
CA LEU A 204 69.19 13.01 2.18
C LEU A 204 70.51 12.27 2.43
N ASP A 205 70.46 10.96 2.68
CA ASP A 205 71.66 10.15 2.86
C ASP A 205 72.50 10.05 1.57
N GLU A 206 71.85 9.91 0.42
CA GLU A 206 72.50 9.97 -0.90
C GLU A 206 73.17 11.34 -1.11
N GLN A 207 72.46 12.44 -0.86
CA GLN A 207 73.05 13.79 -0.96
C GLN A 207 74.20 14.03 0.02
N ARG A 208 74.13 13.45 1.21
CA ARG A 208 75.24 13.51 2.20
C ARG A 208 76.45 12.74 1.71
N ALA A 209 76.25 11.57 1.11
CA ALA A 209 77.34 10.78 0.52
C ALA A 209 77.98 11.53 -0.66
N GLU A 210 77.17 12.07 -1.58
CA GLU A 210 77.65 12.91 -2.69
C GLU A 210 78.44 14.13 -2.19
N LEU A 211 77.96 14.79 -1.13
CA LEU A 211 78.68 15.92 -0.54
C LEU A 211 80.02 15.49 0.07
N GLN A 212 80.09 14.33 0.72
CA GLN A 212 81.34 13.79 1.26
C GLN A 212 82.33 13.49 0.14
N GLU A 213 81.90 12.83 -0.94
CA GLU A 213 82.72 12.59 -2.13
C GLU A 213 83.22 13.90 -2.74
N LEU A 214 82.37 14.92 -2.87
CA LEU A 214 82.77 16.23 -3.36
C LEU A 214 83.81 16.92 -2.46
N ILE A 215 83.71 16.77 -1.14
CA ILE A 215 84.70 17.29 -0.19
C ILE A 215 86.05 16.56 -0.38
N GLU A 216 86.05 15.25 -0.58
CA GLU A 216 87.26 14.48 -0.86
C GLU A 216 87.91 14.91 -2.18
N ILE A 217 87.13 15.01 -3.25
CA ILE A 217 87.61 15.51 -4.55
C ILE A 217 88.18 16.92 -4.42
N ASN A 218 87.55 17.80 -3.63
CA ASN A 218 88.02 19.16 -3.39
C ASN A 218 89.35 19.17 -2.63
N LYS A 219 89.50 18.33 -1.59
CA LYS A 219 90.77 18.15 -0.87
C LYS A 219 91.87 17.65 -1.80
N ASP A 220 91.59 16.65 -2.62
CA ASP A 220 92.53 16.12 -3.61
C ASP A 220 92.93 17.18 -4.65
N ALA A 221 91.98 17.99 -5.12
CA ALA A 221 92.24 19.10 -6.02
C ALA A 221 93.15 20.16 -5.37
N HIS A 222 92.94 20.47 -4.08
CA HIS A 222 93.83 21.36 -3.34
C HIS A 222 95.23 20.79 -3.17
N ILE A 223 95.35 19.52 -2.80
CA ILE A 223 96.65 18.83 -2.69
C ILE A 223 97.37 18.89 -4.04
N LYS A 224 96.72 18.50 -5.14
CA LYS A 224 97.31 18.52 -6.50
C LYS A 224 97.74 19.93 -6.92
N ARG A 225 96.95 20.96 -6.60
CA ARG A 225 97.31 22.35 -6.86
C ARG A 225 98.55 22.76 -6.06
N ASP A 226 98.61 22.40 -4.79
CA ASP A 226 99.70 22.80 -3.90
C ASP A 226 100.99 22.02 -4.22
N THR A 227 100.90 20.75 -4.63
CA THR A 227 102.05 19.99 -5.15
C THR A 227 102.56 20.58 -6.46
N ALA A 228 101.68 20.90 -7.42
CA ALA A 228 102.07 21.53 -8.68
C ALA A 228 102.73 22.90 -8.45
N LYS A 229 102.22 23.70 -7.51
CA LYS A 229 102.86 24.96 -7.10
C LYS A 229 104.23 24.73 -6.47
N ALA A 230 104.37 23.74 -5.58
CA ALA A 230 105.64 23.41 -4.96
C ALA A 230 106.68 22.97 -6.02
N GLU A 231 106.30 22.07 -6.92
CA GLU A 231 107.14 21.63 -8.05
C GLU A 231 107.54 22.81 -8.96
N GLN A 232 106.59 23.69 -9.29
CA GLN A 232 106.86 24.91 -10.05
C GLN A 232 107.91 25.78 -9.34
N THR A 233 107.74 26.07 -8.05
CA THR A 233 108.72 26.88 -7.30
C THR A 233 110.10 26.22 -7.22
N GLN A 234 110.17 24.89 -7.09
CA GLN A 234 111.44 24.17 -7.11
C GLN A 234 112.11 24.25 -8.49
N LEU A 235 111.35 24.13 -9.59
CA LEU A 235 111.87 24.28 -10.94
C LEU A 235 112.34 25.72 -11.20
N GLU A 236 111.59 26.72 -10.75
CA GLU A 236 111.98 28.14 -10.81
C GLU A 236 113.28 28.39 -10.04
N GLN A 237 113.43 27.85 -8.82
CA GLN A 237 114.66 27.95 -8.05
C GLN A 237 115.84 27.28 -8.76
N LYS A 238 115.68 26.04 -9.25
CA LYS A 238 116.70 25.34 -10.04
C LYS A 238 117.10 26.14 -11.28
N MET A 239 116.13 26.76 -11.97
CA MET A 239 116.39 27.62 -13.13
C MET A 239 117.15 28.89 -12.75
N ILE A 240 116.80 29.54 -11.65
CA ILE A 240 117.50 30.73 -11.14
C ILE A 240 118.92 30.38 -10.72
N GLU A 241 119.13 29.26 -10.03
CA GLU A 241 120.45 28.77 -9.64
C GLU A 241 121.31 28.41 -10.86
N ALA A 242 120.74 27.71 -11.84
CA ALA A 242 121.41 27.41 -13.10
C ALA A 242 121.79 28.71 -13.84
N LYS A 243 120.90 29.71 -13.86
CA LYS A 243 121.18 31.04 -14.41
C LYS A 243 122.32 31.73 -13.64
N ARG A 244 122.27 31.78 -12.30
CA ARG A 244 123.33 32.36 -11.45
C ARG A 244 124.67 31.62 -11.62
N PHE A 245 124.65 30.30 -11.80
CA PHE A 245 125.85 29.51 -12.07
C PHE A 245 126.44 29.88 -13.43
N ARG A 246 125.60 29.93 -14.49
CA ARG A 246 126.01 30.39 -15.83
C ARG A 246 126.55 31.82 -15.80
N ASP A 247 125.89 32.75 -15.11
CA ASP A 247 126.34 34.14 -15.00
C ASP A 247 127.67 34.25 -14.25
N ARG A 248 127.87 33.50 -13.15
CA ARG A 248 129.15 33.44 -12.44
C ARG A 248 130.26 32.84 -13.30
N HIS A 249 129.96 31.76 -14.03
CA HIS A 249 130.90 31.13 -14.96
C HIS A 249 131.29 32.09 -16.09
N LEU A 250 130.30 32.74 -16.71
CA LEU A 250 130.48 33.73 -17.76
C LEU A 250 131.27 34.96 -17.27
N THR A 251 131.02 35.42 -16.04
CA THR A 251 131.81 36.49 -15.41
C THR A 251 133.25 36.07 -15.14
N ARG A 252 133.50 34.83 -14.71
CA ARG A 252 134.84 34.29 -14.51
C ARG A 252 135.60 34.17 -15.83
N MET A 253 134.97 33.66 -16.87
CA MET A 253 135.51 33.61 -18.23
C MET A 253 135.79 35.01 -18.77
N LYS A 254 134.86 35.97 -18.59
CA LYS A 254 135.09 37.38 -18.96
C LYS A 254 136.29 37.98 -18.24
N LYS A 255 136.46 37.76 -16.93
CA LYS A 255 137.65 38.23 -16.20
C LYS A 255 138.94 37.57 -16.67
N GLN A 256 138.92 36.29 -17.03
CA GLN A 256 140.08 35.62 -17.61
C GLN A 256 140.39 36.17 -19.01
N ALA A 257 139.37 36.39 -19.84
CA ALA A 257 139.51 37.01 -21.15
C ALA A 257 139.99 38.46 -21.04
N GLU A 258 139.53 39.23 -20.06
CA GLU A 258 139.99 40.60 -19.78
C GLU A 258 141.42 40.60 -19.27
N LYS A 259 141.82 39.68 -18.39
CA LYS A 259 143.24 39.52 -17.99
C LYS A 259 144.12 39.10 -19.17
N GLN A 260 143.63 38.19 -20.03
CA GLN A 260 144.34 37.83 -21.25
C GLN A 260 144.42 39.03 -22.18
N LYS A 261 143.34 39.82 -22.33
CA LYS A 261 143.33 41.06 -23.09
C LYS A 261 144.26 42.11 -22.49
N ASP A 262 144.36 42.27 -21.18
CA ASP A 262 145.30 43.18 -20.51
C ASP A 262 146.74 42.72 -20.69
N LEU A 263 146.98 41.40 -20.64
CA LEU A 263 148.28 40.80 -21.00
C LEU A 263 148.58 41.03 -22.47
N GLN A 264 147.61 40.81 -23.35
CA GLN A 264 147.71 41.05 -24.78
C GLN A 264 147.85 42.52 -25.08
N GLU A 265 147.23 43.44 -24.33
CA GLU A 265 147.33 44.89 -24.48
C GLU A 265 148.65 45.39 -23.91
N LYS A 266 149.20 44.75 -22.86
CA LYS A 266 150.59 44.96 -22.41
C LYS A 266 151.59 44.41 -23.42
N ILE A 267 151.29 43.28 -24.04
CA ILE A 267 152.09 42.67 -25.11
C ILE A 267 151.95 43.52 -26.38
N GLU A 268 150.78 44.06 -26.72
CA GLU A 268 150.46 44.83 -27.93
C GLU A 268 150.94 46.29 -27.78
N ARG A 269 150.94 46.85 -26.56
CA ARG A 269 151.71 48.08 -26.23
C ARG A 269 153.22 47.85 -26.29
N ARG A 270 153.72 46.60 -26.17
CA ARG A 270 155.13 46.22 -26.40
C ARG A 270 155.41 45.63 -27.78
N ALA A 271 154.38 45.37 -28.58
CA ALA A 271 154.45 44.68 -29.87
C ALA A 271 153.64 45.44 -30.92
N ARG A 272 153.80 46.78 -30.93
CA ARG A 272 153.68 47.56 -32.18
C ARG A 272 155.03 47.57 -32.89
N ALA A 273 155.39 46.41 -33.43
CA ALA A 273 156.32 46.24 -34.53
C ALA A 273 156.18 44.80 -35.05
N THR A 274 155.52 44.70 -36.21
CA THR A 274 155.75 43.66 -37.23
C THR A 274 155.08 42.29 -36.95
N ILE A 275 153.93 41.97 -37.58
CA ILE A 275 153.77 41.41 -38.95
C ILE A 275 154.26 39.95 -38.99
N GLN A 276 153.61 38.92 -39.54
CA GLN A 276 152.42 38.75 -40.37
C GLN A 276 152.21 37.22 -40.56
N GLN A 277 150.96 36.81 -40.84
CA GLN A 277 150.59 35.79 -41.84
C GLN A 277 150.92 34.30 -41.59
N ASP A 278 150.24 33.28 -42.11
CA ASP A 278 149.08 33.06 -43.02
C ASP A 278 148.66 31.59 -42.77
N ASP A 279 147.39 31.22 -42.55
CA ASP A 279 146.37 30.80 -43.54
C ASP A 279 146.30 29.23 -43.67
N PRO A 280 145.40 28.58 -44.45
CA PRO A 280 144.26 27.81 -43.93
C PRO A 280 144.20 26.32 -44.39
N PHE A 281 143.00 25.70 -44.25
CA PHE A 281 142.53 24.37 -44.73
C PHE A 281 142.86 23.14 -43.86
N GLN A 282 142.11 22.04 -43.85
CA GLN A 282 140.69 21.67 -44.01
C GLN A 282 140.67 20.13 -43.79
N ASP A 283 139.59 19.63 -43.19
CA ASP A 283 139.07 18.26 -43.31
C ASP A 283 139.77 17.07 -42.61
N GLY A 284 138.97 16.07 -42.23
CA GLY A 284 139.45 14.79 -41.72
C GLY A 284 138.56 14.10 -40.68
N GLN A 285 137.30 13.83 -41.01
CA GLN A 285 136.53 12.74 -40.38
C GLN A 285 137.17 11.40 -40.70
N GLN A 286 137.27 10.47 -39.74
CA GLN A 286 137.04 9.03 -39.94
C GLN A 286 136.97 8.27 -38.59
N PRO A 287 136.30 7.09 -38.58
CA PRO A 287 135.52 6.56 -37.47
C PRO A 287 136.19 5.37 -36.77
N SER A 288 135.66 4.99 -35.61
CA SER A 288 135.98 3.71 -34.97
C SER A 288 134.92 2.65 -35.30
N ARG A 289 135.45 1.49 -35.70
CA ARG A 289 134.81 0.20 -36.03
C ARG A 289 133.62 -0.18 -35.13
N MET A 290 132.56 -0.69 -35.75
CA MET A 290 131.56 -1.57 -35.15
C MET A 290 131.54 -2.91 -35.91
N ASP A 291 131.29 -4.00 -35.20
CA ASP A 291 131.34 -5.38 -35.69
C ASP A 291 130.23 -5.72 -36.70
N GLU A 292 130.57 -6.53 -37.71
CA GLU A 292 129.72 -6.89 -38.86
C GLU A 292 128.43 -7.64 -38.46
N GLU A 293 128.44 -8.38 -37.34
CA GLU A 293 127.27 -9.11 -36.83
C GLU A 293 126.26 -8.20 -36.12
N GLU A 294 126.71 -7.11 -35.50
CA GLU A 294 125.84 -6.12 -34.88
C GLU A 294 125.14 -5.28 -35.97
N TRP A 295 125.80 -5.04 -37.10
CA TRP A 295 125.22 -4.29 -38.22
C TRP A 295 124.07 -5.02 -38.91
N ILE A 296 124.15 -6.35 -39.07
CA ILE A 296 123.07 -7.17 -39.63
C ILE A 296 121.85 -7.24 -38.68
N LYS A 297 122.09 -7.28 -37.36
CA LYS A 297 121.00 -7.23 -36.37
C LYS A 297 120.34 -5.86 -36.33
N VAL A 298 121.12 -4.78 -36.35
CA VAL A 298 120.59 -3.41 -36.37
C VAL A 298 119.78 -3.14 -37.63
N THR A 299 120.23 -3.59 -38.81
CA THR A 299 119.48 -3.42 -40.07
C THR A 299 118.19 -4.25 -40.13
N THR A 300 118.19 -5.49 -39.62
CA THR A 300 116.96 -6.29 -39.54
C THR A 300 115.94 -5.73 -38.55
N PHE A 301 116.38 -5.17 -37.42
CA PHE A 301 115.48 -4.44 -36.51
C PHE A 301 114.97 -3.14 -37.12
N ASP A 302 115.79 -2.38 -37.86
CA ASP A 302 115.36 -1.14 -38.52
C ASP A 302 114.35 -1.43 -39.65
N GLU A 303 114.52 -2.50 -40.42
CA GLU A 303 113.52 -2.94 -41.41
C GLU A 303 112.20 -3.38 -40.76
N ALA A 304 112.25 -4.11 -39.64
CA ALA A 304 111.06 -4.49 -38.89
C ALA A 304 110.33 -3.26 -38.32
N LEU A 305 111.06 -2.30 -37.76
CA LEU A 305 110.50 -1.06 -37.24
C LEU A 305 109.89 -0.19 -38.35
N ARG A 306 110.50 -0.13 -39.53
CA ARG A 306 109.91 0.54 -40.70
C ARG A 306 108.60 -0.12 -41.13
N ARG A 307 108.53 -1.45 -41.19
CA ARG A 307 107.27 -2.16 -41.51
C ARG A 307 106.17 -1.88 -40.48
N ILE A 308 106.50 -1.85 -39.20
CA ILE A 308 105.54 -1.53 -38.14
C ILE A 308 105.10 -0.06 -38.26
N LYS A 309 106.02 0.85 -38.52
CA LYS A 309 105.76 2.27 -38.74
C LYS A 309 104.82 2.51 -39.92
N ASP A 310 105.04 1.82 -41.03
CA ASP A 310 104.20 1.91 -42.23
C ASP A 310 102.80 1.30 -41.98
N ALA A 311 102.71 0.17 -41.27
CA ALA A 311 101.43 -0.47 -40.95
C ALA A 311 100.60 0.32 -39.92
N THR A 312 101.26 1.01 -39.00
CA THR A 312 100.61 1.84 -37.97
C THR A 312 100.41 3.29 -38.41
N GLY A 313 101.06 3.73 -39.51
CA GLY A 313 100.94 5.08 -40.07
C GLY A 313 101.59 6.17 -39.21
N VAL A 314 102.63 5.84 -38.44
CA VAL A 314 103.21 6.70 -37.40
C VAL A 314 104.54 7.31 -37.85
N SER A 315 104.95 8.48 -37.34
CA SER A 315 106.16 9.19 -37.81
C SER A 315 107.42 8.91 -36.96
N SER A 316 107.28 8.51 -35.70
CA SER A 316 108.38 8.10 -34.80
C SER A 316 108.09 6.74 -34.15
N VAL A 317 109.14 5.99 -33.77
CA VAL A 317 109.00 4.72 -33.04
C VAL A 317 108.36 4.92 -31.66
N GLU A 318 108.61 6.06 -31.02
CA GLU A 318 108.05 6.39 -29.70
C GLU A 318 106.53 6.64 -29.75
N GLU A 319 106.03 7.14 -30.88
CA GLU A 319 104.60 7.36 -31.09
C GLU A 319 103.82 6.04 -31.27
N ILE A 320 104.50 4.96 -31.68
CA ILE A 320 103.90 3.63 -31.87
C ILE A 320 103.42 3.09 -30.52
N GLU A 321 104.25 3.19 -29.49
CA GLU A 321 103.91 2.75 -28.13
C GLU A 321 102.71 3.52 -27.57
N VAL A 322 102.69 4.84 -27.71
CA VAL A 322 101.59 5.70 -27.25
C VAL A 322 100.28 5.38 -28.01
N ARG A 323 100.34 5.09 -29.30
CA ARG A 323 99.16 4.68 -30.09
C ARG A 323 98.61 3.33 -29.63
N PHE A 324 99.46 2.33 -29.42
CA PHE A 324 99.04 1.02 -28.92
C PHE A 324 98.42 1.11 -27.52
N LEU A 325 99.05 1.85 -26.60
CA LEU A 325 98.48 2.07 -25.26
C LEU A 325 97.11 2.76 -25.31
N ASN A 326 96.95 3.78 -26.16
CA ASN A 326 95.66 4.44 -26.35
C ASN A 326 94.62 3.52 -27.02
N GLN A 327 95.04 2.64 -27.94
CA GLN A 327 94.19 1.65 -28.57
C GLN A 327 93.74 0.58 -27.58
N ASP A 328 94.62 0.12 -26.69
CA ASP A 328 94.29 -0.80 -25.61
C ASP A 328 93.32 -0.17 -24.62
N HIS A 329 93.55 1.09 -24.22
CA HIS A 329 92.61 1.81 -23.35
C HIS A 329 91.23 2.02 -24.00
N THR A 330 91.18 2.33 -25.29
CA THR A 330 89.90 2.43 -26.01
C THR A 330 89.23 1.08 -26.19
N TYR A 331 89.99 0.01 -26.42
CA TYR A 331 89.48 -1.36 -26.44
C TYR A 331 88.88 -1.77 -25.10
N ASP A 332 89.59 -1.52 -24.00
CA ASP A 332 89.11 -1.82 -22.64
C ASP A 332 87.84 -1.04 -22.31
N HIS A 333 87.80 0.25 -22.67
CA HIS A 333 86.61 1.07 -22.49
C HIS A 333 85.40 0.56 -23.29
N LEU A 334 85.59 0.24 -24.57
CA LEU A 334 84.55 -0.34 -25.43
C LEU A 334 84.12 -1.73 -24.94
N SER A 335 85.05 -2.55 -24.47
CA SER A 335 84.78 -3.87 -23.89
C SER A 335 83.94 -3.74 -22.62
N LEU A 336 84.25 -2.77 -21.75
CA LEU A 336 83.46 -2.47 -20.57
C LEU A 336 82.05 -1.98 -20.95
N GLN A 337 81.95 -1.04 -21.91
CA GLN A 337 80.66 -0.52 -22.38
C GLN A 337 79.80 -1.61 -23.01
N LYS A 338 80.41 -2.54 -23.76
CA LYS A 338 79.72 -3.71 -24.29
C LYS A 338 79.19 -4.59 -23.17
N LYS A 339 80.01 -4.90 -22.16
CA LYS A 339 79.59 -5.70 -20.99
C LYS A 339 78.47 -5.03 -20.20
N THR A 340 78.51 -3.71 -20.01
CA THR A 340 77.43 -2.99 -19.30
C THR A 340 76.15 -2.98 -20.13
N ALA A 341 76.22 -2.72 -21.44
CA ALA A 341 75.07 -2.80 -22.34
C ALA A 341 74.45 -4.21 -22.42
N GLU A 342 75.27 -5.25 -22.42
CA GLU A 342 74.79 -6.65 -22.37
C GLU A 342 74.08 -6.95 -21.05
N LYS A 343 74.61 -6.46 -19.91
CA LYS A 343 73.96 -6.59 -18.60
C LYS A 343 72.62 -5.86 -18.55
N THR A 344 72.56 -4.62 -19.02
CA THR A 344 71.30 -3.85 -19.05
C THR A 344 70.28 -4.49 -19.99
N CYS A 345 70.71 -5.01 -21.14
CA CYS A 345 69.82 -5.71 -22.07
C CYS A 345 69.24 -7.00 -21.46
N LYS A 346 70.05 -7.78 -20.73
CA LYS A 346 69.57 -8.95 -19.99
C LYS A 346 68.57 -8.55 -18.90
N TYR A 347 68.92 -7.57 -18.07
CA TYR A 347 68.02 -7.07 -17.03
C TYR A 347 66.66 -6.61 -17.59
N LEU A 348 66.66 -5.85 -18.69
CA LEU A 348 65.43 -5.39 -19.33
C LEU A 348 64.60 -6.54 -19.94
N LYS A 349 65.25 -7.59 -20.46
CA LYS A 349 64.56 -8.79 -20.94
C LYS A 349 63.88 -9.53 -19.79
N ASP A 350 64.58 -9.72 -18.68
CA ASP A 350 64.04 -10.39 -17.49
C ASP A 350 62.87 -9.59 -16.90
N GLN A 351 63.01 -8.26 -16.82
CA GLN A 351 61.94 -7.37 -16.37
C GLN A 351 60.72 -7.43 -17.29
N LYS A 352 60.93 -7.45 -18.62
CA LYS A 352 59.84 -7.62 -19.59
C LYS A 352 59.12 -8.96 -19.40
N GLU A 353 59.86 -10.06 -19.24
CA GLU A 353 59.27 -11.38 -19.02
C GLU A 353 58.47 -11.42 -17.71
N GLN A 354 58.98 -10.81 -16.64
CA GLN A 354 58.28 -10.72 -15.37
C GLN A 354 56.98 -9.89 -15.49
N LEU A 355 57.03 -8.74 -16.14
CA LEU A 355 55.83 -7.92 -16.38
C LEU A 355 54.82 -8.67 -17.26
N GLN A 356 55.28 -9.42 -18.26
CA GLN A 356 54.41 -10.18 -19.13
C GLN A 356 53.70 -11.31 -18.37
N LYS A 357 54.40 -12.04 -17.50
CA LYS A 357 53.80 -13.03 -16.59
C LYS A 357 52.77 -12.40 -15.65
N GLN A 358 53.05 -11.22 -15.09
CA GLN A 358 52.09 -10.50 -14.25
C GLN A 358 50.85 -10.07 -15.04
N TYR A 359 51.02 -9.60 -16.28
CA TYR A 359 49.92 -9.22 -17.15
C TYR A 359 49.05 -10.42 -17.50
N GLU A 360 49.65 -11.55 -17.89
CA GLU A 360 48.93 -12.80 -18.17
C GLU A 360 48.16 -13.28 -16.93
N ALA A 361 48.79 -13.27 -15.76
CA ALA A 361 48.13 -13.61 -14.50
C ALA A 361 46.92 -12.70 -14.22
N MET A 362 47.03 -11.38 -14.44
CA MET A 362 45.91 -10.46 -14.26
C MET A 362 44.81 -10.65 -15.31
N LYS A 363 45.18 -10.88 -16.58
CA LYS A 363 44.23 -11.10 -17.67
C LYS A 363 43.37 -12.33 -17.42
N TYR A 364 43.99 -13.46 -17.07
CA TYR A 364 43.27 -14.72 -16.87
C TYR A 364 42.64 -14.86 -15.47
N SER A 365 43.16 -14.21 -14.43
CA SER A 365 42.52 -14.20 -13.10
C SER A 365 41.35 -13.24 -12.98
N GLY A 366 41.34 -12.14 -13.76
CA GLY A 366 40.23 -11.20 -13.80
C GLY A 366 38.95 -11.82 -14.38
N GLU A 367 39.09 -12.56 -15.48
CA GLU A 367 37.96 -13.21 -16.17
C GLU A 367 37.31 -14.31 -15.32
N SER A 368 38.12 -15.10 -14.61
CA SER A 368 37.63 -16.13 -13.68
C SER A 368 36.88 -15.54 -12.48
N ARG A 369 37.35 -14.41 -11.93
CA ARG A 369 36.66 -13.73 -10.80
C ARG A 369 35.35 -13.08 -11.22
N MET A 370 35.27 -12.55 -12.44
CA MET A 370 34.02 -11.99 -12.97
C MET A 370 32.98 -13.08 -13.22
N SER A 371 33.38 -14.20 -13.82
CA SER A 371 32.49 -15.36 -14.00
C SER A 371 31.99 -15.94 -12.66
N GLN A 372 32.85 -16.01 -11.64
CA GLN A 372 32.44 -16.46 -10.31
C GLN A 372 31.47 -15.46 -9.63
N GLY A 373 31.68 -14.15 -9.84
CA GLY A 373 30.78 -13.11 -9.35
C GLY A 373 29.40 -13.16 -10.01
N GLU A 374 29.35 -13.36 -11.32
CA GLU A 374 28.10 -13.53 -12.08
C GLU A 374 27.33 -14.78 -11.65
N GLN A 375 28.01 -15.93 -11.51
CA GLN A 375 27.39 -17.15 -11.00
C GLN A 375 26.84 -16.99 -9.56
N MET A 376 27.53 -16.23 -8.71
CA MET A 376 27.02 -15.94 -7.37
C MET A 376 25.78 -15.05 -7.42
N LEU A 377 25.76 -14.04 -8.29
CA LEU A 377 24.60 -13.18 -8.48
C LEU A 377 23.40 -13.95 -9.03
N GLU A 378 23.62 -14.87 -9.96
CA GLU A 378 22.57 -15.75 -10.49
C GLU A 378 21.98 -16.64 -9.39
N ARG A 379 22.82 -17.29 -8.58
CA ARG A 379 22.35 -18.07 -7.42
C ARG A 379 21.58 -17.22 -6.40
N MET A 380 22.03 -15.99 -6.14
CA MET A 380 21.32 -15.09 -5.24
C MET A 380 19.96 -14.65 -5.80
N LYS A 381 19.86 -14.44 -7.11
CA LYS A 381 18.57 -14.17 -7.78
C LYS A 381 17.65 -15.37 -7.69
N ASP A 382 18.14 -16.57 -7.99
CA ASP A 382 17.35 -17.81 -7.87
C ASP A 382 16.83 -18.03 -6.44
N HIS A 383 17.65 -17.74 -5.42
CA HIS A 383 17.23 -17.80 -4.02
C HIS A 383 16.16 -16.76 -3.72
N PHE A 384 16.33 -15.52 -4.20
CA PHE A 384 15.35 -14.46 -4.02
C PHE A 384 14.01 -14.80 -4.66
N ASP A 385 14.01 -15.33 -5.88
CA ASP A 385 12.78 -15.70 -6.59
C ASP A 385 12.06 -16.85 -5.89
N LYS A 386 12.79 -17.87 -5.41
CA LYS A 386 12.21 -18.95 -4.60
C LYS A 386 11.63 -18.47 -3.27
N ASP A 387 12.30 -17.54 -2.59
CA ASP A 387 11.79 -16.99 -1.35
C ASP A 387 10.57 -16.09 -1.58
N LYS A 388 10.52 -15.39 -2.72
CA LYS A 388 9.35 -14.63 -3.15
C LYS A 388 8.16 -15.54 -3.43
N GLU A 389 8.34 -16.63 -4.18
CA GLU A 389 7.28 -17.62 -4.43
C GLU A 389 6.76 -18.25 -3.12
N ARG A 390 7.66 -18.56 -2.18
CA ARG A 390 7.28 -19.06 -0.85
C ARG A 390 6.46 -18.04 -0.07
N LEU A 391 6.82 -16.77 -0.15
CA LEU A 391 6.08 -15.70 0.49
C LEU A 391 4.68 -15.58 -0.10
N GLU A 392 4.55 -15.58 -1.43
CA GLU A 392 3.27 -15.52 -2.13
C GLU A 392 2.35 -16.70 -1.75
N LEU A 393 2.89 -17.93 -1.74
CA LEU A 393 2.16 -19.12 -1.31
C LEU A 393 1.70 -19.04 0.15
N ASN A 394 2.57 -18.58 1.05
CA ASN A 394 2.23 -18.43 2.46
C ASN A 394 1.18 -17.33 2.67
N THR A 395 1.27 -16.21 1.95
CA THR A 395 0.25 -15.16 1.99
C THR A 395 -1.09 -15.66 1.48
N ALA A 396 -1.12 -16.42 0.38
CA ALA A 396 -2.34 -16.99 -0.16
C ALA A 396 -2.97 -18.02 0.81
N SER A 397 -2.14 -18.83 1.49
CA SER A 397 -2.59 -19.76 2.53
C SER A 397 -3.16 -19.02 3.74
N LEU A 398 -2.49 -17.97 4.20
CA LEU A 398 -2.94 -17.12 5.29
C LEU A 398 -4.27 -16.45 4.96
N ASP A 399 -4.41 -15.88 3.76
CA ASP A 399 -5.65 -15.26 3.30
C ASP A 399 -6.81 -16.26 3.24
N ARG A 400 -6.55 -17.50 2.80
CA ARG A 400 -7.55 -18.58 2.83
C ARG A 400 -7.97 -18.91 4.26
N SER A 401 -7.00 -19.06 5.18
CA SER A 401 -7.28 -19.33 6.60
C SER A 401 -8.05 -18.19 7.26
N HIS A 402 -7.72 -16.93 6.92
CA HIS A 402 -8.41 -15.75 7.43
C HIS A 402 -9.84 -15.68 6.92
N ARG A 403 -10.08 -15.91 5.62
CA ARG A 403 -11.44 -16.00 5.07
C ARG A 403 -12.26 -17.10 5.76
N LEU A 404 -11.68 -18.28 5.98
CA LEU A 404 -12.34 -19.36 6.69
C LEU A 404 -12.67 -18.99 8.14
N LEU A 405 -11.76 -18.34 8.86
CA LEU A 405 -11.99 -17.87 10.22
C LEU A 405 -13.09 -16.80 10.30
N VAL A 406 -13.14 -15.87 9.33
CA VAL A 406 -14.21 -14.87 9.23
C VAL A 406 -15.56 -15.57 9.01
N SER A 407 -15.65 -16.48 8.03
CA SER A 407 -16.89 -17.23 7.79
C SER A 407 -17.30 -18.09 9.00
N MET A 408 -16.34 -18.69 9.71
CA MET A 408 -16.62 -19.44 10.94
C MET A 408 -17.11 -18.54 12.07
N LYS A 409 -16.54 -17.34 12.22
CA LYS A 409 -16.98 -16.35 13.20
C LYS A 409 -18.39 -15.85 12.88
N GLU A 410 -18.66 -15.50 11.62
CA GLU A 410 -19.99 -15.09 11.16
C GLU A 410 -21.02 -16.19 11.36
N GLY A 411 -20.68 -17.45 11.01
CA GLY A 411 -21.54 -18.61 11.24
C GLY A 411 -21.80 -18.87 12.72
N SER A 412 -20.76 -18.79 13.57
CA SER A 412 -20.88 -18.95 15.03
C SER A 412 -21.76 -17.85 15.65
N ASN A 413 -21.56 -16.60 15.23
CA ASN A 413 -22.36 -15.46 15.67
C ASN A 413 -23.82 -15.59 15.23
N HIS A 414 -24.07 -16.02 14.00
CA HIS A 414 -25.42 -16.28 13.51
C HIS A 414 -26.12 -17.38 14.33
N LEU A 415 -25.44 -18.48 14.61
CA LEU A 415 -25.95 -19.53 15.50
C LEU A 415 -26.24 -18.99 16.91
N TYR A 416 -25.37 -18.13 17.42
CA TYR A 416 -25.56 -17.53 18.75
C TYR A 416 -26.75 -16.56 18.80
N GLU A 417 -26.94 -15.75 17.76
CA GLU A 417 -28.08 -14.84 17.63
C GLU A 417 -29.40 -15.60 17.52
N THR A 418 -29.46 -16.64 16.68
CA THR A 418 -30.66 -17.49 16.54
C THR A 418 -31.01 -18.21 17.85
N LEU A 419 -30.01 -18.61 18.64
CA LEU A 419 -30.21 -19.28 19.93
C LEU A 419 -30.31 -18.29 21.11
N LYS A 420 -30.33 -16.98 20.88
CA LYS A 420 -30.27 -15.96 21.94
C LYS A 420 -31.46 -16.04 22.91
N GLU A 421 -32.64 -16.42 22.41
CA GLU A 421 -33.88 -16.45 23.18
C GLU A 421 -33.99 -17.64 24.13
N ILE A 422 -33.15 -18.67 23.94
CA ILE A 422 -33.16 -19.89 24.76
C ILE A 422 -32.39 -19.64 26.06
N LYS A 423 -33.08 -19.81 27.19
CA LYS A 423 -32.51 -19.65 28.53
C LYS A 423 -32.15 -21.01 29.13
N LEU A 424 -30.87 -21.24 29.31
CA LEU A 424 -30.29 -22.33 30.08
C LEU A 424 -30.53 -22.12 31.58
N THR A 425 -30.81 -23.22 32.27
CA THR A 425 -30.86 -23.30 33.74
C THR A 425 -29.45 -23.42 34.32
N LEU A 426 -29.21 -22.80 35.48
CA LEU A 426 -27.95 -22.87 36.21
C LEU A 426 -27.59 -24.34 36.50
N PRO A 427 -26.31 -24.77 36.36
CA PRO A 427 -25.07 -23.97 36.37
C PRO A 427 -24.53 -23.50 35.01
N LEU A 428 -25.28 -23.67 33.91
CA LEU A 428 -24.79 -23.33 32.57
C LEU A 428 -24.94 -21.83 32.26
N ARG A 429 -23.97 -21.24 31.56
CA ARG A 429 -23.95 -19.81 31.21
C ARG A 429 -24.78 -19.54 29.94
N ASN A 430 -25.59 -18.49 29.99
CA ASN A 430 -26.45 -18.06 28.87
C ASN A 430 -25.75 -17.16 27.85
N THR A 431 -24.60 -16.61 28.21
CA THR A 431 -23.82 -15.67 27.40
C THR A 431 -22.37 -16.11 27.35
N ALA A 432 -21.75 -15.94 26.19
CA ALA A 432 -20.33 -16.18 26.02
C ALA A 432 -19.52 -15.16 26.86
N PRO A 433 -18.47 -15.59 27.58
CA PRO A 433 -17.60 -14.69 28.35
C PRO A 433 -16.67 -13.85 27.47
N SER A 434 -16.42 -14.28 26.23
CA SER A 434 -15.58 -13.62 25.23
C SER A 434 -16.22 -13.70 23.85
N ASP A 435 -15.82 -12.82 22.93
CA ASP A 435 -16.17 -12.86 21.50
C ASP A 435 -15.30 -13.87 20.71
N ASP A 436 -14.68 -14.82 21.42
CA ASP A 436 -13.96 -15.94 20.82
C ASP A 436 -14.97 -16.93 20.22
N PRO A 437 -14.86 -17.29 18.92
CA PRO A 437 -15.76 -18.24 18.28
C PRO A 437 -15.89 -19.57 19.03
N VAL A 438 -14.84 -20.02 19.75
CA VAL A 438 -14.89 -21.27 20.53
C VAL A 438 -15.82 -21.13 21.74
N ASP A 439 -15.77 -20.01 22.45
CA ASP A 439 -16.63 -19.73 23.61
C ASP A 439 -18.08 -19.55 23.18
N VAL A 440 -18.31 -18.88 22.05
CA VAL A 440 -19.63 -18.72 21.45
C VAL A 440 -20.21 -20.08 21.05
N LEU A 441 -19.42 -20.93 20.40
CA LEU A 441 -19.83 -22.30 20.03
C LEU A 441 -20.15 -23.17 21.25
N ASN A 442 -19.37 -23.10 22.33
CA ASN A 442 -19.66 -23.82 23.57
C ASN A 442 -21.02 -23.41 24.17
N VAL A 443 -21.37 -22.12 24.13
CA VAL A 443 -22.69 -21.67 24.59
C VAL A 443 -23.80 -22.13 23.65
N CYS A 444 -23.58 -22.08 22.33
CA CYS A 444 -24.51 -22.61 21.33
C CYS A 444 -24.74 -24.11 21.51
N GLU A 445 -23.69 -24.92 21.72
CA GLU A 445 -23.77 -26.36 21.98
C GLU A 445 -24.64 -26.64 23.21
N ASN A 446 -24.36 -25.96 24.33
CA ASN A 446 -25.16 -26.11 25.55
C ASN A 446 -26.64 -25.76 25.34
N LYS A 447 -26.93 -24.69 24.58
CA LYS A 447 -28.30 -24.28 24.23
C LYS A 447 -28.99 -25.29 23.31
N ILE A 448 -28.29 -25.83 22.32
CA ILE A 448 -28.81 -26.86 21.43
C ILE A 448 -29.07 -28.15 22.20
N VAL A 449 -28.14 -28.58 23.07
CA VAL A 449 -28.34 -29.77 23.93
C VAL A 449 -29.53 -29.56 24.87
N HIS A 450 -29.70 -28.36 25.43
CA HIS A 450 -30.88 -28.03 26.23
C HIS A 450 -32.17 -28.06 25.41
N LEU A 451 -32.16 -27.50 24.20
CA LEU A 451 -33.28 -27.62 23.26
C LEU A 451 -33.56 -29.07 22.90
N MET A 452 -32.54 -29.90 22.64
CA MET A 452 -32.71 -31.32 22.35
C MET A 452 -33.29 -32.07 23.54
N ASN A 453 -32.92 -31.70 24.76
CA ASN A 453 -33.48 -32.25 25.99
C ASN A 453 -34.90 -31.75 26.27
N GLN A 454 -35.24 -30.50 25.95
CA GLN A 454 -36.62 -29.98 25.99
C GLN A 454 -37.48 -30.59 24.88
N ALA A 455 -36.87 -30.78 23.71
CA ALA A 455 -37.38 -31.51 22.57
C ALA A 455 -37.16 -33.02 22.73
N ASN A 456 -36.92 -33.54 23.94
CA ASN A 456 -37.34 -34.91 24.27
C ASN A 456 -38.88 -34.94 24.17
N LEU A 457 -39.37 -35.02 22.94
CA LEU A 457 -40.13 -36.13 22.41
C LEU A 457 -40.46 -37.17 23.50
N LYS A 458 -41.42 -36.84 24.36
CA LYS A 458 -42.24 -37.88 24.99
C LYS A 458 -43.00 -38.69 23.93
N ASP A 459 -43.01 -38.26 22.67
CA ASP A 459 -43.43 -39.06 21.52
C ASP A 459 -42.55 -38.80 20.29
N ALA A 460 -41.48 -39.58 20.12
CA ALA A 460 -40.77 -39.70 18.83
C ALA A 460 -41.71 -40.13 17.69
N ALA A 461 -42.87 -40.70 18.02
CA ALA A 461 -43.95 -41.05 17.09
C ALA A 461 -44.66 -39.81 16.50
N SER A 462 -44.83 -38.73 17.27
CA SER A 462 -45.60 -37.56 16.83
C SER A 462 -44.90 -36.74 15.74
N VAL A 463 -43.57 -36.59 15.80
CA VAL A 463 -42.80 -35.87 14.78
C VAL A 463 -42.67 -36.69 13.49
N THR A 464 -42.62 -38.01 13.57
CA THR A 464 -42.75 -38.85 12.36
C THR A 464 -44.11 -38.73 11.69
N ASP A 465 -45.18 -38.50 12.45
CA ASP A 465 -46.52 -38.33 11.88
C ASP A 465 -46.73 -36.92 11.30
N VAL A 466 -46.17 -35.87 11.91
CA VAL A 466 -46.12 -34.52 11.30
C VAL A 466 -45.28 -34.50 10.02
N LYS A 467 -44.17 -35.26 9.95
CA LYS A 467 -43.37 -35.44 8.71
C LYS A 467 -44.10 -36.24 7.61
N LYS A 468 -45.14 -37.00 7.97
CA LYS A 468 -46.02 -37.70 7.02
C LYS A 468 -47.22 -36.84 6.61
N CYS A 469 -47.51 -35.73 7.29
CA CYS A 469 -48.57 -34.82 6.88
C CYS A 469 -48.24 -34.21 5.50
N PRO A 470 -49.17 -34.24 4.55
CA PRO A 470 -48.95 -33.73 3.19
C PRO A 470 -48.66 -32.23 3.18
N GLU A 471 -49.28 -31.46 4.08
CA GLU A 471 -49.09 -30.02 4.23
C GLU A 471 -47.65 -29.65 4.63
N PHE A 472 -47.01 -30.46 5.49
CA PHE A 472 -45.62 -30.25 5.89
C PHE A 472 -44.64 -30.58 4.76
N ARG A 473 -44.94 -31.61 3.96
CA ARG A 473 -44.12 -31.97 2.78
C ARG A 473 -44.19 -30.91 1.70
N GLU A 474 -45.37 -30.39 1.41
CA GLU A 474 -45.58 -29.34 0.41
C GLU A 474 -44.94 -28.00 0.83
N TYR A 475 -45.01 -27.67 2.13
CA TYR A 475 -44.29 -26.53 2.70
C TYR A 475 -42.76 -26.67 2.55
N MET A 476 -42.21 -27.85 2.87
CA MET A 476 -40.77 -28.10 2.72
C MET A 476 -40.34 -28.12 1.26
N GLU A 477 -41.11 -28.74 0.35
CA GLU A 477 -40.81 -28.77 -1.09
C GLU A 477 -40.82 -27.36 -1.72
N SER A 478 -41.70 -26.46 -1.27
CA SER A 478 -41.75 -25.08 -1.74
C SER A 478 -40.58 -24.19 -1.28
N HIS A 479 -39.84 -24.60 -0.25
CA HIS A 479 -38.72 -23.84 0.34
C HIS A 479 -37.35 -24.50 0.11
N ILE A 480 -37.27 -25.56 -0.70
CA ILE A 480 -35.99 -26.14 -1.12
C ILE A 480 -35.37 -25.27 -2.22
N SER A 481 -34.14 -24.78 -1.97
CA SER A 481 -33.37 -24.04 -2.97
C SER A 481 -33.07 -24.90 -4.20
N ALA A 482 -33.23 -24.34 -5.40
CA ALA A 482 -33.10 -25.04 -6.68
C ALA A 482 -31.71 -25.66 -6.91
N ASP A 483 -30.69 -25.22 -6.18
CA ASP A 483 -29.31 -25.71 -6.30
C ASP A 483 -29.10 -27.11 -5.66
N ASN A 484 -30.01 -27.57 -4.80
CA ASN A 484 -29.85 -28.79 -4.02
C ASN A 484 -30.69 -29.98 -4.52
N LEU A 485 -30.91 -30.07 -5.82
CA LEU A 485 -31.46 -31.26 -6.49
C LEU A 485 -30.55 -31.70 -7.64
N ARG A 486 -29.36 -32.23 -7.33
CA ARG A 486 -28.65 -33.23 -8.15
C ARG A 486 -27.37 -33.72 -7.48
N VAL A 487 -27.42 -34.93 -6.92
CA VAL A 487 -26.25 -35.80 -6.96
C VAL A 487 -26.15 -36.28 -8.41
N ASN A 488 -25.24 -35.69 -9.19
CA ASN A 488 -24.88 -36.26 -10.48
C ASN A 488 -24.02 -37.49 -10.20
N LEU A 489 -24.53 -38.68 -10.56
CA LEU A 489 -23.72 -39.87 -10.68
C LEU A 489 -22.74 -39.65 -11.84
N ASP A 490 -21.45 -39.69 -11.53
CA ASP A 490 -20.37 -39.54 -12.50
C ASP A 490 -20.56 -40.54 -13.66
N GLN A 491 -20.63 -40.00 -14.88
CA GLN A 491 -20.39 -40.75 -16.11
C GLN A 491 -18.91 -40.60 -16.51
N PRO A 492 -18.32 -41.62 -17.15
CA PRO A 492 -16.88 -41.79 -17.22
C PRO A 492 -16.19 -40.77 -18.13
N ASP A 493 -15.03 -40.34 -17.65
CA ASP A 493 -14.01 -39.49 -18.25
C ASP A 493 -14.08 -39.29 -19.77
N GLN A 494 -14.35 -38.04 -20.16
CA GLN A 494 -13.95 -37.51 -21.46
C GLN A 494 -12.88 -36.43 -21.23
N TYR A 495 -11.68 -36.75 -21.68
CA TYR A 495 -10.47 -35.93 -21.71
C TYR A 495 -10.75 -34.44 -21.98
N ASP A 496 -10.35 -33.59 -21.04
CA ASP A 496 -10.19 -32.16 -21.27
C ASP A 496 -9.03 -31.92 -22.24
N SER A 497 -9.39 -31.51 -23.45
CA SER A 497 -8.51 -30.89 -24.41
C SER A 497 -8.35 -29.41 -24.02
N ASP A 498 -7.11 -29.01 -23.74
CA ASP A 498 -6.69 -27.62 -23.46
C ASP A 498 -7.32 -26.62 -24.44
N GLY A 499 -8.17 -25.75 -23.90
CA GLY A 499 -8.77 -24.63 -24.62
C GLY A 499 -7.82 -23.44 -24.73
N PHE A 500 -6.94 -23.47 -25.73
CA PHE A 500 -6.36 -22.26 -26.30
C PHE A 500 -7.47 -21.49 -27.02
N GLY A 501 -7.82 -20.32 -26.50
CA GLY A 501 -8.79 -19.42 -27.09
C GLY A 501 -8.33 -18.93 -28.46
N TYR A 502 -9.07 -19.32 -29.50
CA TYR A 502 -9.11 -18.61 -30.76
C TYR A 502 -10.46 -17.91 -30.89
N ASP A 503 -10.37 -16.59 -30.87
CA ASP A 503 -11.42 -15.64 -31.22
C ASP A 503 -11.76 -15.85 -32.71
N SER A 504 -12.91 -16.45 -33.00
CA SER A 504 -13.43 -16.58 -34.36
C SER A 504 -14.78 -15.88 -34.44
N GLN A 505 -14.71 -14.63 -34.88
CA GLN A 505 -15.79 -13.96 -35.61
C GLN A 505 -16.18 -14.84 -36.80
N ASP A 506 -17.31 -15.54 -36.70
CA ASP A 506 -18.20 -15.94 -37.80
C ASP A 506 -19.15 -17.02 -37.29
N ASN A 507 -20.31 -16.59 -36.77
CA ASN A 507 -21.55 -17.37 -36.69
C ASN A 507 -22.72 -16.39 -36.47
N GLU A 508 -22.81 -15.37 -37.34
CA GLU A 508 -24.11 -14.76 -37.63
C GLU A 508 -24.85 -15.71 -38.59
N GLU A 509 -26.10 -16.07 -38.27
CA GLU A 509 -27.02 -16.93 -39.06
C GLU A 509 -27.13 -18.43 -38.71
N MET A 510 -27.16 -18.79 -37.42
CA MET A 510 -27.95 -19.96 -37.00
C MET A 510 -29.10 -19.53 -36.08
N MET A 511 -30.34 -19.72 -36.54
CA MET A 511 -31.53 -19.51 -35.70
C MET A 511 -31.45 -20.41 -34.47
N THR A 512 -31.38 -19.77 -33.30
CA THR A 512 -31.39 -20.45 -32.01
C THR A 512 -32.73 -21.16 -31.79
N ASN A 513 -32.74 -22.22 -31.00
CA ASN A 513 -33.96 -22.95 -30.64
C ASN A 513 -35.06 -22.03 -30.06
N ALA A 514 -34.67 -20.91 -29.43
CA ALA A 514 -35.59 -19.88 -28.95
C ALA A 514 -36.28 -19.12 -30.10
N ASP A 515 -35.59 -18.84 -31.20
CA ASP A 515 -36.13 -18.12 -32.36
C ASP A 515 -37.11 -19.01 -33.14
N ILE A 516 -36.78 -20.30 -33.29
CA ILE A 516 -37.69 -21.31 -33.85
C ILE A 516 -38.97 -21.42 -33.00
N LYS A 517 -38.81 -21.40 -31.67
CA LYS A 517 -39.96 -21.45 -30.74
C LYS A 517 -40.81 -20.19 -30.82
N LYS A 518 -40.18 -19.03 -31.01
CA LYS A 518 -40.87 -17.73 -31.16
C LYS A 518 -41.63 -17.63 -32.49
N GLN A 519 -41.06 -18.11 -33.59
CA GLN A 519 -41.77 -18.25 -34.87
C GLN A 519 -42.94 -19.25 -34.77
N GLY A 520 -42.75 -20.37 -34.06
CA GLY A 520 -43.81 -21.34 -33.79
C GLY A 520 -44.97 -20.74 -32.99
N GLN A 521 -44.67 -19.92 -31.99
CA GLN A 521 -45.68 -19.21 -31.19
C GLN A 521 -46.47 -18.20 -32.05
N GLN A 522 -45.77 -17.42 -32.89
CA GLN A 522 -46.40 -16.45 -33.79
C GLN A 522 -47.31 -17.11 -34.85
N LEU A 523 -46.93 -18.29 -35.36
CA LEU A 523 -47.77 -19.10 -36.25
C LEU A 523 -49.05 -19.63 -35.55
N MET A 524 -48.96 -19.96 -34.27
CA MET A 524 -50.10 -20.40 -33.46
C MET A 524 -51.06 -19.24 -33.15
N ASP A 525 -50.51 -18.05 -32.86
CA ASP A 525 -51.29 -16.85 -32.58
C ASP A 525 -52.00 -16.32 -33.84
N PHE A 526 -51.38 -16.41 -35.02
CA PHE A 526 -52.01 -16.10 -36.31
C PHE A 526 -53.17 -17.05 -36.66
N LYS A 527 -53.13 -18.31 -36.21
CA LYS A 527 -54.23 -19.27 -36.39
C LYS A 527 -55.40 -19.06 -35.42
N ARG A 528 -55.19 -18.37 -34.29
CA ARG A 528 -56.22 -18.18 -33.26
C ARG A 528 -57.20 -17.03 -33.58
N ASN A 529 -56.85 -16.11 -34.49
CA ASN A 529 -57.67 -14.95 -34.87
C ASN A 529 -58.40 -15.07 -36.23
N LYS A 530 -58.95 -16.25 -36.55
CA LYS A 530 -59.97 -16.38 -37.62
C LYS A 530 -61.13 -17.27 -37.20
N ARG A 531 -62.19 -16.65 -36.62
CA ARG A 531 -63.63 -16.93 -36.83
C ARG A 531 -64.45 -16.16 -35.78
N ARG A 532 -64.98 -15.00 -36.16
CA ARG A 532 -66.35 -14.76 -36.66
C ARG A 532 -67.38 -14.55 -35.55
N THR A 533 -67.66 -13.27 -35.34
CA THR A 533 -68.97 -12.71 -34.97
C THR A 533 -70.14 -13.39 -35.69
N LYS A 534 -71.20 -13.76 -34.95
CA LYS A 534 -72.58 -13.70 -35.46
C LYS A 534 -73.61 -13.53 -34.33
N LYS A 535 -74.42 -12.48 -34.48
CA LYS A 535 -75.64 -12.12 -33.76
C LYS A 535 -76.67 -13.25 -33.74
N ARG A 536 -77.54 -13.30 -32.72
CA ARG A 536 -78.98 -13.58 -32.88
C ARG A 536 -79.83 -12.73 -31.92
N LYS A 537 -80.86 -12.08 -32.49
CA LYS A 537 -82.16 -11.81 -31.86
C LYS A 537 -83.09 -12.94 -32.31
N SER A 538 -83.99 -13.32 -31.40
CA SER A 538 -85.14 -14.24 -31.55
C SER A 538 -84.88 -15.70 -31.92
#